data_AF-A0A2V2ZY22-F1
#
_entry.id   AF-A0A2V2ZY22-F1
#
_cell.length_a   1.000
_cell.length_b   1.000
_cell.length_c   1.000
_cell.angle_alpha   90.00
_cell.angle_beta   90.00
_cell.angle_gamma   90.00
#
_symmetry.space_group_name_H-M   'P 1'
#
loop_
_entity.id
_entity.type
_entity.pdbx_description
1 polymer ?
#
loop_
_entity_poly.entity_id
_entity_poly.type
_entity_poly.pdbx_seq_one_letter_code
_entity_poly.pdbx_strand_id
1 'polypeptide(L)' 'MSEKQIKGSDMPEKLAKPARRALEGAGYFRLEQLAGVSEAEIMKLHGMGPNAMEKLRKALADKGLAFADELQWARLK' A
#
# COMPACT_ATOMS: atom_id res chain seq x y z
N MET A 1 21.00 -6.53 -17.02
CA MET A 1 20.69 -5.71 -15.83
C MET A 1 19.23 -5.30 -15.95
N SER A 2 18.42 -5.66 -14.96
CA SER A 2 16.95 -5.71 -15.08
C SER A 2 16.32 -4.32 -15.07
N GLU A 3 16.08 -3.79 -16.27
CA GLU A 3 15.30 -2.59 -16.54
C GLU A 3 13.79 -2.91 -16.50
N LYS A 4 13.29 -3.36 -15.34
CA LYS A 4 11.86 -3.64 -15.17
C LYS A 4 11.18 -2.56 -14.33
N GLN A 5 10.25 -1.87 -15.02
CA GLN A 5 9.06 -1.21 -14.48
C GLN A 5 9.23 0.22 -13.93
N ILE A 6 9.50 1.16 -14.83
CA ILE A 6 8.92 2.52 -14.73
C ILE A 6 7.60 2.50 -15.49
N LYS A 7 6.52 1.99 -14.89
CA LYS A 7 5.17 2.13 -15.43
C LYS A 7 4.18 2.33 -14.29
N GLY A 8 3.59 3.52 -14.26
CA GLY A 8 2.36 3.86 -13.53
C GLY A 8 2.44 3.71 -12.01
N SER A 9 1.99 4.71 -11.27
CA SER A 9 1.66 4.47 -9.86
C SER A 9 0.57 3.39 -9.81
N ASP A 10 0.88 2.22 -9.30
CA ASP A 10 -0.05 1.08 -9.17
C ASP A 10 -1.04 1.26 -8.00
N MET A 11 -1.20 2.50 -7.56
CA MET A 11 -2.08 2.88 -6.47
C MET A 11 -3.54 2.83 -6.92
N PRO A 12 -4.49 2.52 -6.02
CA PRO A 12 -5.91 2.43 -6.36
C PRO A 12 -6.43 3.75 -6.93
N GLU A 13 -7.03 3.72 -8.12
CA GLU A 13 -7.57 4.94 -8.78
C GLU A 13 -8.61 5.66 -7.92
N LYS A 14 -9.36 4.91 -7.11
CA LYS A 14 -10.40 5.43 -6.22
C LYS A 14 -9.87 5.92 -4.87
N LEU A 15 -8.55 5.99 -4.67
CA LEU A 15 -7.98 6.52 -3.43
C LEU A 15 -8.28 8.02 -3.32
N ALA A 16 -8.65 8.48 -2.12
CA ALA A 16 -8.92 9.90 -1.91
C ALA A 16 -7.66 10.74 -2.17
N LYS A 17 -7.82 11.96 -2.70
CA LYS A 17 -6.70 12.86 -3.02
C LYS A 17 -5.73 13.08 -1.84
N PRO A 18 -6.17 13.27 -0.57
CA PRO A 18 -5.26 13.41 0.56
C PRO A 18 -4.44 12.15 0.82
N ALA A 19 -5.07 10.98 0.78
CA ALA A 19 -4.40 9.70 0.98
C ALA A 19 -3.35 9.45 -0.11
N ARG A 20 -3.68 9.69 -1.38
CA ARG A 20 -2.72 9.56 -2.49
C ARG A 20 -1.51 10.46 -2.29
N ARG A 21 -1.73 11.75 -1.98
CA ARG A 21 -0.65 12.71 -1.72
C ARG A 21 0.22 12.32 -0.53
N ALA A 22 -0.37 11.75 0.51
CA ALA A 22 0.40 11.30 1.67
C ALA A 22 1.29 10.09 1.36
N LEU A 23 0.81 9.14 0.54
CA LEU A 23 1.65 8.04 0.05
C LEU A 23 2.80 8.55 -0.82
N GLU A 24 2.49 9.39 -1.80
CA GLU A 24 3.49 9.98 -2.69
C GLU A 24 4.52 10.82 -1.91
N GLY A 25 4.05 11.62 -0.95
CA GLY A 25 4.90 12.42 -0.06
C GLY A 25 5.76 11.56 0.88
N ALA A 26 5.32 10.35 1.21
CA ALA A 26 6.08 9.36 1.97
C ALA A 26 6.95 8.44 1.07
N GLY A 27 6.99 8.67 -0.24
CA GLY A 27 7.81 7.91 -1.20
C GLY A 27 7.21 6.59 -1.68
N TYR A 28 5.92 6.34 -1.37
CA TYR A 28 5.20 5.16 -1.83
C TYR A 28 4.46 5.46 -3.15
N PHE A 29 4.95 4.86 -4.22
CA PHE A 29 4.38 4.99 -5.57
C PHE A 29 3.77 3.67 -6.07
N ARG A 30 4.06 2.55 -5.41
CA ARG A 30 3.63 1.21 -5.82
C ARG A 30 3.16 0.36 -4.63
N LEU A 31 2.26 -0.59 -4.90
CA LEU A 31 1.72 -1.50 -3.88
C LEU A 31 2.78 -2.42 -3.27
N GLU A 32 3.78 -2.82 -4.04
CA GLU A 32 4.88 -3.67 -3.55
C GLU A 32 5.70 -2.97 -2.45
N GLN A 33 5.78 -1.64 -2.48
CA GLN A 33 6.44 -0.90 -1.41
C GLN A 33 5.60 -0.91 -0.11
N LEU A 34 4.28 -0.96 -0.25
CA LEU A 34 3.36 -1.07 0.90
C LEU A 34 3.40 -2.45 1.54
N ALA A 35 3.66 -3.50 0.76
CA ALA A 35 3.77 -4.87 1.28
C ALA A 35 4.95 -5.06 2.26
N GLY A 36 5.95 -4.18 2.20
CA GLY A 36 7.11 -4.19 3.10
C GLY A 36 6.94 -3.37 4.39
N VAL A 37 5.79 -2.73 4.60
CA VAL A 37 5.53 -1.88 5.77
C VAL A 37 4.27 -2.33 6.49
N SER A 38 4.18 -1.98 7.77
CA SER A 38 3.02 -2.35 8.58
C SER A 38 1.80 -1.50 8.24
N GLU A 39 0.61 -2.08 8.42
CA GLU A 39 -0.64 -1.35 8.26
C GLU A 39 -0.67 -0.11 9.18
N ALA A 40 -0.21 -0.28 10.41
CA ALA A 40 -0.19 0.79 11.42
C ALA A 40 0.69 1.98 11.03
N GLU A 41 1.79 1.77 10.29
CA GLU A 41 2.64 2.86 9.78
C GLU A 41 1.95 3.64 8.68
N ILE A 42 1.26 2.95 7.76
CA ILE A 42 0.47 3.62 6.73
C ILE A 42 -0.66 4.42 7.37
N MET A 43 -1.33 3.88 8.39
CA MET A 43 -2.45 4.57 9.06
C MET A 43 -2.06 5.90 9.75
N LYS A 44 -0.76 6.10 10.04
CA LYS A 44 -0.24 7.38 10.59
C LYS A 44 -0.18 8.50 9.54
N LEU A 45 -0.21 8.17 8.25
CA LEU A 45 -0.15 9.16 7.18
C LEU A 45 -1.45 9.95 7.09
N HIS A 46 -1.33 11.23 6.74
CA HIS A 46 -2.48 12.11 6.60
C HIS A 46 -3.48 11.56 5.56
N GLY A 47 -4.76 11.49 5.93
CA GLY A 47 -5.81 10.98 5.03
C GLY A 47 -5.93 9.45 4.97
N MET A 48 -5.17 8.69 5.76
CA MET A 48 -5.29 7.21 5.86
C MET A 48 -6.39 6.78 6.84
N GLY A 49 -7.62 7.18 6.54
CA GLY A 49 -8.80 6.71 7.24
C GLY A 49 -9.23 5.29 6.79
N PRO A 50 -10.24 4.69 7.45
CA PRO A 50 -10.71 3.33 7.18
C PRO A 50 -10.98 3.02 5.70
N ASN A 51 -11.57 3.98 4.97
CA ASN A 51 -11.87 3.84 3.54
C ASN A 51 -10.59 3.74 2.67
N ALA A 52 -9.55 4.49 3.01
CA ALA A 52 -8.27 4.40 2.31
C ALA A 52 -7.61 3.04 2.59
N MET A 53 -7.61 2.61 3.85
CA MET A 53 -7.04 1.33 4.27
C MET A 53 -7.74 0.14 3.60
N GLU A 54 -9.08 0.14 3.53
CA GLU A 54 -9.85 -0.89 2.84
C GLU A 54 -9.47 -1.00 1.35
N LYS A 55 -9.31 0.14 0.66
CA LYS A 55 -8.89 0.17 -0.75
C LYS A 55 -7.48 -0.36 -0.95
N LEU A 56 -6.55 -0.02 -0.04
CA LEU A 56 -5.18 -0.51 -0.09
C LEU A 56 -5.12 -2.02 0.15
N ARG A 57 -5.82 -2.52 1.18
CA ARG A 57 -5.90 -3.98 1.45
C ARG A 57 -6.45 -4.73 0.24
N LYS A 58 -7.54 -4.24 -0.36
CA LYS A 58 -8.11 -4.87 -1.55
C LYS A 58 -7.12 -4.90 -2.71
N ALA A 59 -6.46 -3.78 -2.99
CA ALA A 59 -5.51 -3.71 -4.10
C ALA A 59 -4.25 -4.57 -3.86
N LEU A 60 -3.78 -4.67 -2.62
CA LEU A 60 -2.72 -5.61 -2.23
C LEU A 60 -3.18 -7.06 -2.45
N ALA A 61 -4.36 -7.42 -1.94
CA ALA A 61 -4.92 -8.77 -2.06
C ALA A 61 -5.15 -9.20 -3.51
N ASP A 62 -5.62 -8.28 -4.37
CA ASP A 62 -5.80 -8.51 -5.82
C ASP A 62 -4.46 -8.88 -6.51
N LYS A 63 -3.32 -8.56 -5.88
CA LYS A 63 -1.96 -8.92 -6.32
C LYS A 63 -1.30 -10.04 -5.52
N GLY A 64 -2.02 -10.66 -4.58
CA GLY A 64 -1.44 -11.64 -3.65
C GLY A 64 -0.42 -11.04 -2.68
N LEU A 65 -0.49 -9.73 -2.44
CA LEU A 65 0.30 -9.02 -1.46
C LEU A 65 -0.54 -8.76 -0.20
N ALA A 66 0.13 -8.42 0.89
CA ALA A 66 -0.46 -7.99 2.15
C ALA A 66 0.53 -7.05 2.85
N PHE A 67 0.06 -6.30 3.84
CA PHE A 67 0.95 -5.53 4.72
C PHE A 67 1.88 -6.47 5.50
N ALA A 68 3.02 -5.95 5.94
CA ALA A 68 4.07 -6.78 6.55
C ALA A 68 3.59 -7.49 7.83
N ASP A 69 2.78 -6.81 8.64
CA ASP A 69 2.18 -7.33 9.87
C ASP A 69 1.10 -8.38 9.60
N GLU A 70 0.36 -8.28 8.50
CA GLU A 70 -0.59 -9.32 8.06
C GLU A 70 0.13 -10.60 7.58
N LEU A 71 1.28 -10.46 6.90
CA LEU A 71 2.09 -11.61 6.45
C LEU A 71 2.79 -12.34 7.60
N GLN A 72 3.23 -11.61 8.65
CA GLN A 72 3.82 -12.22 9.84
C GLN A 72 2.82 -13.10 10.58
N TRP A 73 1.55 -12.67 10.64
CA TRP A 73 0.46 -13.46 11.22
C TRP A 73 0.17 -14.74 10.42
N ALA A 74 0.20 -14.66 9.08
CA ALA A 74 -0.04 -15.81 8.21
C ALA A 74 1.05 -16.90 8.33
N ARG A 75 2.28 -16.52 8.68
CA ARG A 75 3.42 -17.46 8.80
C ARG A 75 3.47 -18.20 10.15
N LEU A 76 2.74 -17.71 11.14
CA LEU A 76 2.69 -18.29 12.50
C LEU A 76 1.45 -19.18 12.74
N LYS A 77 0.63 -19.38 11.71
CA LYS A 77 -0.47 -20.35 11.70
C LYS A 77 -0.13 -21.54 10.81
#